data_AF-A0A7Y9L610-F1
#
_entry.id   AF-A0A7Y9L610-F1
#
_cell.length_a   1.000
_cell.length_b   1.000
_cell.length_c   1.000
_cell.angle_alpha   90.00
_cell.angle_beta   90.00
_cell.angle_gamma   90.00
#
_symmetry.space_group_name_H-M   'P 1'
#
loop_
_entity.id
_entity.type
_entity.pdbx_description
1 polymer ?
#
loop_
_entity_poly.entity_id
_entity_poly.type
_entity_poly.pdbx_seq_one_letter_code
_entity_poly.pdbx_strand_id
1 'polypeptide(L)'
;MKAQKETQGNKLFIKSSLIVALFLLTSICAKAQDQLIFPFQGGVTIMNRFFKDSLTVSPEIMQKRATGTVVLKFTADPNGNIKKIIIYYADDYVLTMPVIEALKKSNHKWIIPDHEKLHDFIISFTINFSPPAIETPALAKEVYNYYKQRHPIVSVNQVPIDDVTLLPTIQVDYNLPQ
;
A
#
# COMPACT_ATOMS: atom_id res chain seq x y z
N MET A 1 -70.93 -14.39 -32.19
CA MET A 1 -69.78 -13.69 -31.56
C MET A 1 -69.21 -14.54 -30.43
N LYS A 2 -68.09 -15.26 -30.63
CA LYS A 2 -67.19 -15.78 -29.57
C LYS A 2 -66.10 -16.64 -30.24
N ALA A 3 -65.04 -16.03 -30.75
CA ALA A 3 -63.83 -16.75 -31.22
C ALA A 3 -62.61 -15.81 -31.31
N GLN A 4 -62.36 -14.98 -30.28
CA GLN A 4 -61.24 -14.04 -30.33
C GLN A 4 -60.48 -13.84 -29.00
N LYS A 5 -60.69 -14.69 -27.99
CA LYS A 5 -60.13 -14.46 -26.63
C LYS A 5 -58.98 -15.38 -26.23
N GLU A 6 -58.67 -16.46 -26.97
CA GLU A 6 -57.66 -17.44 -26.53
C GLU A 6 -56.22 -17.18 -27.04
N THR A 7 -56.03 -16.43 -28.13
CA THR A 7 -54.70 -16.26 -28.74
C THR A 7 -53.84 -15.16 -28.10
N GLN A 8 -54.41 -14.34 -27.21
CA GLN A 8 -53.73 -13.16 -26.66
C GLN A 8 -52.93 -13.45 -25.39
N GLY A 9 -53.31 -14.47 -24.60
CA GLY A 9 -52.61 -14.88 -23.37
C GLY A 9 -51.25 -15.54 -23.62
N ASN A 10 -51.15 -16.44 -24.60
CA ASN A 10 -49.90 -17.13 -24.93
C ASN A 10 -48.83 -16.19 -25.50
N LYS A 11 -49.22 -15.18 -26.29
CA LYS A 11 -48.25 -14.19 -26.83
C LYS A 11 -47.68 -13.29 -25.74
N LEU A 12 -48.42 -13.03 -24.66
CA LEU A 12 -47.94 -12.24 -23.53
C LEU A 12 -46.97 -13.07 -22.67
N PHE A 13 -47.33 -14.32 -22.36
CA PHE A 13 -46.52 -15.23 -21.55
C PHE A 13 -45.17 -15.58 -22.21
N ILE A 14 -45.16 -15.84 -23.52
CA ILE A 14 -43.93 -16.13 -24.27
C ILE A 14 -43.00 -14.91 -24.33
N LYS A 15 -43.55 -13.69 -24.45
CA LYS A 15 -42.77 -12.44 -24.38
C LYS A 15 -42.16 -12.23 -22.98
N SER A 16 -42.92 -12.51 -21.93
CA SER A 16 -42.44 -12.42 -20.54
C SER A 16 -41.31 -13.41 -20.24
N SER A 17 -41.43 -14.67 -20.69
CA SER A 17 -40.38 -15.68 -20.49
C SER A 17 -39.10 -15.37 -21.29
N LEU A 18 -39.22 -14.76 -22.47
CA LEU A 18 -38.07 -14.39 -23.29
C LEU A 18 -37.28 -13.22 -22.69
N ILE A 19 -37.96 -12.28 -22.03
CA ILE A 19 -37.34 -11.19 -21.29
C ILE A 19 -36.59 -11.71 -20.05
N VAL A 20 -37.17 -12.67 -19.32
CA VAL A 20 -36.49 -13.28 -18.15
C VAL A 20 -35.25 -14.08 -18.57
N ALA A 21 -35.33 -14.83 -19.68
CA ALA A 21 -34.17 -15.54 -20.22
C ALA A 21 -33.05 -14.58 -20.67
N LEU A 22 -33.41 -13.42 -21.24
CA LEU A 22 -32.45 -12.39 -21.64
C LEU A 22 -31.76 -11.74 -20.44
N PHE A 23 -32.48 -11.51 -19.32
CA PHE A 23 -31.89 -11.01 -18.07
C PHE A 23 -31.00 -12.05 -17.35
N LEU A 24 -31.30 -13.34 -17.49
CA LEU A 24 -30.45 -14.42 -16.95
C LEU A 24 -29.14 -14.55 -17.75
N LEU A 25 -29.18 -14.35 -19.06
CA LEU A 25 -27.99 -14.41 -19.94
C LEU A 25 -27.03 -13.22 -19.73
N THR A 26 -27.54 -12.03 -19.37
CA THR A 26 -26.66 -10.87 -19.08
C THR A 26 -25.95 -10.97 -17.73
N SER A 27 -26.47 -11.75 -16.77
CA SER A 27 -25.80 -11.97 -15.47
C SER A 27 -24.54 -12.84 -15.58
N ILE A 28 -24.40 -13.66 -16.63
CA ILE A 28 -23.22 -14.52 -16.84
C ILE A 28 -22.05 -13.74 -17.48
N CYS A 29 -22.35 -12.58 -18.10
CA CYS A 29 -21.34 -11.69 -18.69
C CYS A 29 -20.90 -10.58 -17.73
N ALA A 30 -21.41 -10.52 -16.51
CA ALA A 30 -20.81 -9.75 -15.43
C ALA A 30 -19.53 -10.47 -14.97
N LYS A 31 -18.49 -10.43 -15.82
CA LYS A 31 -17.13 -10.47 -15.34
C LYS A 31 -17.06 -9.30 -14.36
N ALA A 32 -17.13 -9.59 -13.06
CA ALA A 32 -16.59 -8.70 -12.07
C ALA A 32 -15.20 -8.36 -12.60
N GLN A 33 -15.04 -7.14 -13.08
CA GLN A 33 -13.71 -6.61 -13.33
C GLN A 33 -13.02 -6.85 -12.00
N ASP A 34 -12.03 -7.73 -11.95
CA ASP A 34 -11.14 -7.87 -10.81
C ASP A 34 -10.48 -6.50 -10.67
N GLN A 35 -11.18 -5.55 -10.06
CA GLN A 35 -10.63 -4.31 -9.61
C GLN A 35 -9.59 -4.77 -8.63
N LEU A 36 -8.33 -4.66 -9.04
CA LEU A 36 -7.18 -4.96 -8.21
C LEU A 36 -7.41 -4.23 -6.89
N ILE A 37 -7.87 -4.96 -5.88
CA ILE A 37 -8.18 -4.37 -4.60
C ILE A 37 -6.83 -3.87 -4.12
N PHE A 38 -6.73 -2.58 -3.81
CA PHE A 38 -5.50 -2.04 -3.26
C PHE A 38 -5.08 -2.94 -2.08
N PRO A 39 -3.83 -3.42 -2.02
CA PRO A 39 -3.44 -4.58 -1.22
C PRO A 39 -3.33 -4.29 0.29
N PHE A 40 -4.17 -3.39 0.80
CA PHE A 40 -4.26 -2.99 2.18
C PHE A 40 -5.72 -2.79 2.55
N GLN A 41 -6.15 -3.34 3.69
CA GLN A 41 -7.51 -3.20 4.19
C GLN A 41 -7.90 -1.73 4.34
N GLY A 42 -8.96 -1.32 3.65
CA GLY A 42 -9.42 0.07 3.60
C GLY A 42 -8.73 0.95 2.54
N GLY A 43 -7.83 0.38 1.73
CA GLY A 43 -7.21 1.06 0.60
C GLY A 43 -6.07 2.02 0.97
N VAL A 44 -5.57 2.73 -0.04
CA VAL A 44 -4.36 3.57 0.04
C VAL A 44 -4.45 4.67 1.10
N THR A 45 -5.61 5.30 1.27
CA THR A 45 -5.81 6.37 2.26
C THR A 45 -5.65 5.85 3.68
N ILE A 46 -6.19 4.66 3.98
CA ILE A 46 -6.06 4.03 5.28
C ILE A 46 -4.63 3.54 5.50
N MET A 47 -3.98 2.99 4.48
CA MET A 47 -2.56 2.62 4.54
C MET A 47 -1.68 3.83 4.90
N ASN A 48 -1.85 4.96 4.19
CA ASN A 48 -1.08 6.17 4.43
C ASN A 48 -1.26 6.70 5.85
N ARG A 49 -2.52 6.78 6.32
CA ARG A 49 -2.80 7.19 7.70
C ARG A 49 -2.18 6.23 8.71
N PHE A 50 -2.40 4.93 8.52
CA PHE A 50 -1.88 3.90 9.40
C PHE A 50 -0.37 4.03 9.61
N PHE A 51 0.40 4.21 8.53
CA PHE A 51 1.84 4.33 8.64
C PHE A 51 2.31 5.66 9.23
N LYS A 52 1.63 6.77 8.92
CA LYS A 52 1.91 8.07 9.56
C LYS A 52 1.70 8.00 11.07
N ASP A 53 0.67 7.31 11.52
CA ASP A 53 0.35 7.16 12.96
C ASP A 53 1.25 6.11 13.64
N SER A 54 1.69 5.09 12.91
CA SER A 54 2.46 3.96 13.45
C SER A 54 3.96 4.19 13.52
N LEU A 55 4.50 5.05 12.64
CA LEU A 55 5.92 5.35 12.57
C LEU A 55 6.29 6.37 13.64
N THR A 56 7.00 5.90 14.66
CA THR A 56 7.52 6.75 15.73
C THR A 56 8.97 7.12 15.42
N VAL A 57 9.22 8.40 15.14
CA VAL A 57 10.58 8.90 14.92
C VAL A 57 11.36 8.87 16.23
N SER A 58 12.53 8.22 16.22
CA SER A 58 13.34 8.05 17.43
C SER A 58 14.06 9.36 17.81
N PRO A 59 14.41 9.56 19.10
CA PRO A 59 15.22 10.69 19.52
C PRO A 59 16.56 10.77 18.77
N GLU A 60 17.16 9.63 18.42
CA GLU A 60 18.40 9.58 17.65
C GLU A 60 18.24 10.19 16.25
N ILE A 61 17.15 9.89 15.55
CA ILE A 61 16.82 10.48 14.24
C ILE A 61 16.67 12.01 14.39
N MET A 62 15.95 12.44 15.43
CA MET A 62 15.72 13.87 15.67
C MET A 62 17.02 14.62 15.99
N GLN A 63 17.87 14.05 16.84
CA GLN A 63 19.16 14.63 17.24
C GLN A 63 20.12 14.72 16.06
N LYS A 64 20.22 13.68 15.24
CA LYS A 64 21.08 13.64 14.07
C LYS A 64 20.53 14.43 12.87
N ARG A 65 19.32 14.99 12.97
CA ARG A 65 18.59 15.61 11.84
C ARG A 65 18.47 14.64 10.65
N ALA A 66 18.28 13.36 10.96
CA ALA A 66 18.36 12.31 9.96
C ALA A 66 17.13 12.34 9.04
N THR A 67 17.39 12.52 7.74
CA THR A 67 16.40 12.46 6.67
C THR A 67 16.82 11.45 5.61
N GLY A 68 15.86 10.98 4.84
CA GLY A 68 16.12 10.12 3.69
C GLY A 68 15.01 9.11 3.42
N THR A 69 15.32 8.18 2.54
CA THR A 69 14.41 7.15 2.07
C THR A 69 14.84 5.77 2.56
N VAL A 70 13.84 4.96 2.94
CA VAL A 70 13.99 3.53 3.23
C VAL A 70 13.06 2.77 2.29
N VAL A 71 13.61 1.84 1.52
CA VAL A 71 12.88 0.94 0.62
C VAL A 71 12.95 -0.47 1.19
N LEU A 72 11.78 -1.02 1.49
CA LEU A 72 11.66 -2.38 2.03
C LEU A 72 10.93 -3.26 1.02
N LYS A 73 11.44 -4.48 0.82
CA LYS A 73 10.60 -5.59 0.38
C LYS A 73 10.07 -6.32 1.59
N PHE A 74 8.80 -6.69 1.59
CA PHE A 74 8.26 -7.63 2.56
C PHE A 74 7.34 -8.65 1.91
N THR A 75 7.22 -9.81 2.55
CA THR A 75 6.39 -10.91 2.09
C THR A 75 5.21 -11.09 3.05
N ALA A 76 3.97 -11.13 2.55
CA ALA A 76 2.78 -11.42 3.36
C ALA A 76 2.13 -12.76 3.00
N ASP A 77 1.46 -13.39 3.97
CA ASP A 77 0.66 -14.61 3.78
C ASP A 77 -0.84 -14.29 3.53
N PRO A 78 -1.70 -15.30 3.26
CA PRO A 78 -3.13 -15.08 2.99
C PRO A 78 -3.90 -14.44 4.15
N ASN A 79 -3.35 -14.49 5.36
CA ASN A 79 -3.94 -13.87 6.55
C ASN A 79 -3.39 -12.46 6.79
N GLY A 80 -2.63 -11.90 5.83
CA GLY A 80 -2.00 -10.60 5.92
C GLY A 80 -0.82 -10.54 6.90
N ASN A 81 -0.27 -11.66 7.35
CA ASN A 81 0.90 -11.67 8.23
C ASN A 81 2.18 -11.45 7.43
N ILE A 82 3.02 -10.55 7.90
CA ILE A 82 4.36 -10.37 7.36
C ILE A 82 5.26 -11.53 7.81
N LYS A 83 5.89 -12.21 6.84
CA LYS A 83 6.80 -13.35 7.07
C LYS A 83 8.26 -12.99 6.94
N LYS A 84 8.57 -12.03 6.06
CA LYS A 84 9.93 -11.62 5.75
C LYS A 84 9.96 -10.12 5.48
N ILE A 85 11.01 -9.46 5.94
CA ILE A 85 11.33 -8.06 5.63
C ILE A 85 12.78 -8.04 5.16
N ILE A 86 13.03 -7.37 4.04
CA ILE A 86 14.34 -7.18 3.43
C ILE A 86 14.50 -5.68 3.17
N ILE A 87 15.58 -5.09 3.67
CA ILE A 87 15.94 -3.71 3.32
C ILE A 87 16.60 -3.75 1.95
N TYR A 88 15.92 -3.21 0.94
CA TYR A 88 16.49 -3.06 -0.40
C TYR A 88 17.43 -1.87 -0.44
N TYR A 89 17.00 -0.78 0.20
CA TYR A 89 17.75 0.45 0.27
C TYR A 89 17.43 1.20 1.57
N ALA A 90 18.41 1.88 2.13
CA ALA A 90 18.20 2.93 3.10
C ALA A 90 19.28 4.00 2.94
N ASP A 91 18.90 5.27 2.95
CA ASP A 91 19.86 6.39 2.94
C ASP A 91 20.76 6.40 4.19
N ASP A 92 20.23 5.90 5.32
CA ASP A 92 20.93 5.69 6.58
C ASP A 92 20.28 4.53 7.37
N TYR A 93 21.10 3.66 7.97
CA TYR A 93 20.64 2.57 8.83
C TYR A 93 19.76 3.04 9.99
N VAL A 94 19.96 4.25 10.53
CA VAL A 94 19.21 4.77 11.68
C VAL A 94 17.70 4.90 11.37
N LEU A 95 17.36 5.10 10.10
CA LEU A 95 15.98 5.24 9.62
C LEU A 95 15.24 3.90 9.55
N THR A 96 15.97 2.78 9.55
CA THR A 96 15.39 1.47 9.20
C THR A 96 14.52 0.89 10.30
N MET A 97 14.94 0.99 11.56
CA MET A 97 14.25 0.33 12.68
C MET A 97 12.82 0.87 12.88
N PRO A 98 12.57 2.20 12.91
CA PRO A 98 11.20 2.71 13.02
C PRO A 98 10.29 2.26 11.89
N VAL A 99 10.82 2.16 10.67
CA VAL A 99 10.06 1.70 9.51
C VAL A 99 9.74 0.21 9.62
N ILE A 100 10.69 -0.62 10.03
CA ILE A 100 10.48 -2.06 10.26
C ILE A 100 9.42 -2.28 11.34
N GLU A 101 9.48 -1.54 12.44
CA GLU A 101 8.50 -1.63 13.52
C GLU A 101 7.11 -1.18 13.07
N ALA A 102 7.00 -0.08 12.31
CA ALA A 102 5.74 0.35 11.71
C ALA A 102 5.17 -0.71 10.75
N LEU A 103 6.03 -1.35 9.96
CA LEU A 103 5.65 -2.43 9.07
C LEU A 103 5.14 -3.65 9.86
N LYS A 104 5.83 -4.10 10.90
CA LYS A 104 5.35 -5.21 11.75
C LYS A 104 3.97 -4.93 12.37
N LYS A 105 3.68 -3.70 12.79
CA LYS A 105 2.36 -3.30 13.31
C LYS A 105 1.24 -3.44 12.27
N SER A 106 1.56 -3.48 10.97
CA SER A 106 0.58 -3.67 9.90
C SER A 106 0.19 -5.14 9.66
N ASN A 107 0.65 -6.08 10.49
CA ASN A 107 0.20 -7.46 10.44
C ASN A 107 -1.33 -7.55 10.41
N HIS A 108 -1.82 -8.50 9.62
CA HIS A 108 -3.23 -8.75 9.33
C HIS A 108 -3.94 -7.69 8.49
N LYS A 109 -3.24 -6.65 7.99
CA LYS A 109 -3.84 -5.60 7.15
C LYS A 109 -3.62 -5.79 5.66
N TRP A 110 -2.68 -6.64 5.26
CA TRP A 110 -2.34 -6.87 3.86
C TRP A 110 -3.29 -7.85 3.20
N ILE A 111 -3.57 -7.60 1.92
CA ILE A 111 -4.38 -8.46 1.05
C ILE A 111 -3.47 -8.94 -0.06
N ILE A 112 -3.39 -10.25 -0.26
CA ILE A 112 -2.62 -10.87 -1.35
C ILE A 112 -3.58 -11.51 -2.36
N PRO A 113 -3.15 -11.77 -3.61
CA PRO A 113 -4.00 -12.45 -4.59
C PRO A 113 -4.44 -13.84 -4.11
N ASP A 114 -5.71 -14.20 -4.34
CA ASP A 114 -6.35 -15.42 -3.79
C ASP A 114 -5.66 -16.74 -4.17
N HIS A 115 -4.88 -16.75 -5.26
CA HIS A 115 -4.19 -17.94 -5.77
C HIS A 115 -2.76 -18.08 -5.23
N GLU A 116 -2.30 -17.15 -4.39
CA GLU A 116 -0.94 -17.12 -3.87
C GLU A 116 -0.87 -17.53 -2.39
N LYS A 117 0.21 -18.22 -2.02
CA LYS A 117 0.50 -18.57 -0.62
C LYS A 117 1.33 -17.51 0.09
N LEU A 118 2.08 -16.74 -0.66
CA LEU A 118 2.96 -15.67 -0.22
C LEU A 118 3.04 -14.67 -1.36
N HIS A 119 2.92 -13.40 -1.06
CA HIS A 119 3.09 -12.33 -2.05
C HIS A 119 4.12 -11.32 -1.55
N ASP A 120 4.97 -10.87 -2.45
CA ASP A 120 5.98 -9.86 -2.18
C ASP A 120 5.45 -8.46 -2.49
N PHE A 121 5.78 -7.53 -1.61
CA PHE A 121 5.47 -6.12 -1.75
C PHE A 121 6.73 -5.28 -1.60
N ILE A 122 6.82 -4.18 -2.34
CA ILE A 122 7.84 -3.14 -2.11
C ILE A 122 7.15 -1.86 -1.68
N ILE A 123 7.61 -1.31 -0.56
CA ILE A 123 7.14 -0.03 -0.03
C ILE A 123 8.33 0.88 0.26
N SER A 124 8.15 2.17 -0.07
CA SER A 124 9.14 3.21 0.21
C SER A 124 8.62 4.14 1.29
N PHE A 125 9.48 4.53 2.21
CA PHE A 125 9.21 5.53 3.23
C PHE A 125 10.20 6.68 3.03
N THR A 126 9.71 7.90 2.92
CA THR A 126 10.53 9.12 2.93
C THR A 126 10.31 9.83 4.25
N ILE A 127 11.38 9.97 5.02
CA ILE A 127 11.39 10.61 6.33
C ILE A 127 12.10 11.95 6.20
N ASN A 128 11.40 13.05 6.50
CA ASN A 128 11.97 14.39 6.52
C ASN A 128 11.67 15.07 7.85
N PHE A 129 12.38 16.15 8.16
CA PHE A 129 11.92 17.08 9.20
C PHE A 129 11.26 18.29 8.56
N SER A 130 10.30 18.88 9.27
CA SER A 130 9.76 20.19 8.93
C SER A 130 10.78 21.27 9.33
N PRO A 131 11.31 22.06 8.38
CA PRO A 131 12.27 23.10 8.70
C PRO A 131 11.62 24.18 9.60
N PRO A 132 12.38 24.79 10.53
CA PRO A 132 11.89 25.91 11.32
C PRO A 132 11.59 27.11 10.41
N ALA A 133 10.67 27.99 10.84
CA ALA A 133 10.28 29.17 10.08
C ALA A 133 11.45 30.12 9.75
N ILE A 134 12.53 30.06 10.54
CA ILE A 134 13.78 30.78 10.29
C ILE A 134 14.89 29.75 10.13
N GLU A 135 15.40 29.60 8.91
CA GLU A 135 16.58 28.79 8.66
C GLU A 135 17.82 29.48 9.22
N THR A 136 18.63 28.71 9.95
CA THR A 136 19.90 29.21 10.49
C THR A 136 21.07 28.54 9.77
N PRO A 137 22.20 29.24 9.57
CA PRO A 137 23.42 28.62 9.04
C PRO A 137 23.92 27.43 9.88
N ALA A 138 23.61 27.42 11.19
CA ALA A 138 23.90 26.31 12.08
C ALA A 138 23.13 25.04 11.69
N LEU A 139 21.81 25.16 11.43
CA LEU A 139 20.99 24.04 10.98
C LEU A 139 21.49 23.48 9.64
N ALA A 140 21.81 24.35 8.68
CA ALA A 140 22.35 23.92 7.38
C ALA A 140 23.65 23.12 7.55
N LYS A 141 24.53 23.55 8.47
CA LYS A 141 25.77 22.83 8.81
C LYS A 141 25.49 21.48 9.46
N GLU A 142 24.52 21.39 10.37
CA GLU A 142 24.12 20.12 11.01
C GLU A 142 23.60 19.11 9.97
N VAL A 143 22.71 19.55 9.08
CA VAL A 143 22.16 18.70 7.99
C VAL A 143 23.27 18.24 7.06
N TYR A 144 24.19 19.13 6.69
CA TYR A 144 25.34 18.78 5.85
C TYR A 144 26.26 17.76 6.55
N ASN A 145 26.52 17.94 7.85
CA ASN A 145 27.33 17.00 8.62
C ASN A 145 26.68 15.62 8.68
N TYR A 146 25.37 15.55 8.92
CA TYR A 146 24.61 14.30 8.86
C TYR A 146 24.77 13.63 7.49
N TYR A 147 24.56 14.38 6.40
CA TYR A 147 24.64 13.83 5.05
C TYR A 147 26.01 13.18 4.76
N LYS A 148 27.10 13.73 5.30
CA LYS A 148 28.45 13.16 5.15
C LYS A 148 28.72 11.94 6.00
N GLN A 149 28.01 11.80 7.12
CA GLN A 149 28.22 10.76 8.12
C GLN A 149 27.20 9.63 8.03
N ARG A 150 26.25 9.71 7.09
CA ARG A 150 25.24 8.68 6.90
C ARG A 150 25.84 7.36 6.46
N HIS A 151 25.27 6.26 6.92
CA HIS A 151 25.70 4.92 6.55
C HIS A 151 24.58 4.24 5.75
N PRO A 152 24.61 4.35 4.41
CA PRO A 152 23.55 3.79 3.59
C PRO A 152 23.61 2.26 3.58
N ILE A 153 22.44 1.65 3.44
CA ILE A 153 22.30 0.21 3.20
C ILE A 153 21.86 0.02 1.75
N VAL A 154 22.57 -0.85 1.02
CA VAL A 154 22.22 -1.23 -0.34
C VAL A 154 22.24 -2.75 -0.43
N SER A 155 21.10 -3.36 -0.78
CA SER A 155 21.05 -4.80 -1.05
C SER A 155 21.55 -5.08 -2.47
N VAL A 156 22.48 -6.03 -2.59
CA VAL A 156 23.06 -6.49 -3.86
C VAL A 156 22.24 -7.59 -4.54
N ASN A 157 21.26 -8.17 -3.84
CA ASN A 157 20.44 -9.28 -4.35
C ASN A 157 18.96 -8.87 -4.33
N GLN A 158 18.59 -8.08 -5.33
CA GLN A 158 17.21 -7.61 -5.52
C GLN A 158 16.47 -8.66 -6.36
N VAL A 159 15.30 -9.09 -5.87
CA VAL A 159 14.42 -9.99 -6.63
C VAL A 159 13.89 -9.26 -7.87
N PRO A 160 13.76 -9.95 -9.02
CA PRO A 160 13.07 -9.42 -10.20
C PRO A 160 11.73 -8.74 -9.88
N ILE A 161 11.43 -7.64 -10.58
CA ILE A 161 10.29 -6.73 -10.29
C ILE A 161 8.96 -7.25 -10.88
N ASP A 162 9.01 -8.29 -11.70
CA ASP A 162 7.85 -8.91 -12.35
C ASP A 162 6.90 -9.63 -11.38
N ASP A 163 7.39 -10.16 -10.27
CA ASP A 163 6.60 -10.91 -9.29
C ASP A 163 6.32 -10.13 -7.97
N VAL A 164 6.35 -8.79 -8.01
CA VAL A 164 6.21 -7.94 -6.80
C VAL A 164 5.22 -6.80 -6.99
N THR A 165 4.38 -6.56 -5.98
CA THR A 165 3.51 -5.37 -5.98
C THR A 165 4.24 -4.14 -5.46
N LEU A 166 4.33 -3.11 -6.29
CA LEU A 166 4.88 -1.80 -5.91
C LEU A 166 3.81 -0.95 -5.22
N LEU A 167 4.08 -0.55 -3.98
CA LEU A 167 3.21 0.28 -3.16
C LEU A 167 3.60 1.76 -3.28
N PRO A 168 2.65 2.69 -3.09
CA PRO A 168 2.96 4.11 -3.08
C PRO A 168 3.85 4.48 -1.89
N THR A 169 4.68 5.50 -2.09
CA THR A 169 5.59 6.01 -1.06
C THR A 169 4.83 6.64 0.12
N ILE A 170 5.22 6.27 1.34
CA ILE A 170 4.76 6.92 2.56
C ILE A 170 5.68 8.09 2.88
N GLN A 171 5.11 9.29 2.97
CA GLN A 171 5.82 10.47 3.45
C GLN A 171 5.55 10.67 4.94
N VAL A 172 6.62 10.83 5.72
CA VAL A 172 6.55 11.13 7.16
C VAL A 172 7.44 12.33 7.45
N ASP A 173 6.82 13.37 7.99
CA ASP A 173 7.52 14.58 8.42
C ASP A 173 7.52 14.65 9.95
N TYR A 174 8.64 15.03 10.56
CA TYR A 174 8.76 15.24 12.00
C TYR A 174 9.20 16.66 12.34
N ASN A 175 8.78 17.15 13.49
CA ASN A 175 9.23 18.45 13.99
C ASN A 175 10.57 18.30 14.72
N LEU A 176 11.48 19.25 14.50
CA LEU A 176 12.69 19.32 15.30
C LEU A 176 12.34 19.71 16.76
N PRO A 177 13.10 19.22 17.76
CA PRO A 177 12.98 19.74 19.12
C PRO A 177 13.30 21.25 19.11
N GLN A 178 12.47 22.03 19.80
CA GLN A 178 12.67 23.47 20.00
C GLN A 178 13.87 23.75 20.92
#